data_AF-A0A4S9RQ01-F1
#
_entry.id   AF-A0A4S9RQ01-F1
#
_cell.length_a   1.000
_cell.length_b   1.000
_cell.length_c   1.000
_cell.angle_alpha   90.00
_cell.angle_beta   90.00
_cell.angle_gamma   90.00
#
_symmetry.space_group_name_H-M   'P 1'
#
loop_
_entity.id
_entity.type
_entity.pdbx_description
1 polymer ?
#
loop_
_entity_poly.entity_id
_entity_poly.type
_entity_poly.pdbx_seq_one_letter_code
_entity_poly.pdbx_strand_id
1 'polypeptide(L)'
;MLFNTLLLTVAAFGSSANAAAAAYAQCGGQGFTGDKTCVSGYTCVANGVYYSQCLPASNTAKPASTSKTSAAPVSTSKAASGGGSSGTTYKASFTQYGSGDTFGSGNCNTKTTACGFYTSPGYSAALSQNAFGVGPGAGAGPACGTCWKLTAQTDSSGHALSNAGNTIVVQITNLCPADGNPLCSQNGLTGTNQYGANLNFDLCLNSGANTALFGNSGVGLAVGTAVQVSCSQWSGTVVH
;
A
#
# COMPACT_ATOMS: atom_id res chain seq x y z
N MET A 1 -60.13 11.69 46.94
CA MET A 1 -58.82 11.93 46.33
C MET A 1 -57.84 11.01 47.03
N LEU A 2 -57.20 10.09 46.31
CA LEU A 2 -55.77 9.79 46.41
C LEU A 2 -55.49 8.66 45.40
N PHE A 3 -54.70 9.00 44.39
CA PHE A 3 -54.36 8.14 43.27
C PHE A 3 -53.32 7.08 43.68
N ASN A 4 -53.55 5.88 43.16
CA ASN A 4 -52.66 4.78 42.83
C ASN A 4 -51.17 5.16 42.62
N THR A 5 -50.23 4.44 43.25
CA THR A 5 -48.86 4.35 42.70
C THR A 5 -48.20 3.03 43.13
N LEU A 6 -48.33 2.02 42.26
CA LEU A 6 -47.58 0.78 42.29
C LEU A 6 -46.13 1.07 41.86
N LEU A 7 -45.17 0.97 42.77
CA LEU A 7 -43.73 1.08 42.47
C LEU A 7 -43.26 -0.24 41.83
N LEU A 8 -43.10 -0.27 40.50
CA LEU A 8 -42.31 -1.31 39.82
C LEU A 8 -40.82 -0.91 39.85
N THR A 9 -40.02 -1.62 40.62
CA THR A 9 -38.55 -1.58 40.53
C THR A 9 -38.09 -2.45 39.36
N VAL A 10 -37.87 -1.83 38.20
CA VAL A 10 -37.21 -2.48 37.06
C VAL A 10 -35.71 -2.50 37.33
N ALA A 11 -35.16 -3.68 37.64
CA ALA A 11 -33.72 -3.91 37.63
C ALA A 11 -33.22 -3.84 36.17
N ALA A 12 -32.52 -2.77 35.82
CA ALA A 12 -31.83 -2.66 34.53
C ALA A 12 -30.59 -3.56 34.56
N PHE A 13 -30.71 -4.75 33.96
CA PHE A 13 -29.55 -5.55 33.59
C PHE A 13 -28.85 -4.81 32.44
N GLY A 14 -27.84 -4.00 32.78
CA GLY A 14 -26.91 -3.43 31.83
C GLY A 14 -26.16 -4.55 31.13
N SER A 15 -26.70 -5.00 30.01
CA SER A 15 -25.99 -5.87 29.09
C SER A 15 -24.84 -5.05 28.54
N SER A 16 -23.63 -5.24 29.06
CA SER A 16 -22.41 -4.83 28.37
C SER A 16 -22.31 -5.70 27.12
N ALA A 17 -23.09 -5.36 26.10
CA ALA A 17 -22.82 -5.82 24.76
C ALA A 17 -21.41 -5.28 24.47
N ASN A 18 -20.43 -6.17 24.41
CA ASN A 18 -19.15 -5.85 23.78
C ASN A 18 -19.48 -5.58 22.32
N ALA A 19 -19.84 -4.34 22.00
CA ALA A 19 -20.08 -3.94 20.64
C ALA A 19 -18.73 -4.04 19.93
N ALA A 20 -18.74 -4.72 18.79
CA ALA A 20 -17.58 -4.82 17.95
C ALA A 20 -17.69 -3.72 16.88
N ALA A 21 -16.64 -2.91 16.74
CA ALA A 21 -16.53 -1.93 15.69
C ALA A 21 -16.74 -2.61 14.32
N ALA A 22 -17.64 -2.04 13.52
CA ALA A 22 -17.96 -2.56 12.20
C ALA A 22 -16.72 -2.61 11.28
N ALA A 23 -16.81 -3.36 10.18
CA ALA A 23 -15.79 -3.37 9.15
C ALA A 23 -15.41 -1.93 8.75
N TYR A 24 -14.11 -1.61 8.72
CA TYR A 24 -13.56 -0.28 8.42
C TYR A 24 -13.93 0.85 9.40
N ALA A 25 -14.58 0.54 10.53
CA ALA A 25 -14.84 1.52 11.58
C ALA A 25 -13.58 1.82 12.41
N GLN A 26 -13.58 2.96 13.11
CA GLN A 26 -12.53 3.28 14.06
C GLN A 26 -12.60 2.34 15.27
N CYS A 27 -11.46 1.76 15.63
CA CYS A 27 -11.31 0.81 16.72
C CYS A 27 -10.21 1.19 17.71
N GLY A 28 -9.62 2.37 17.54
CA GLY A 28 -8.53 2.82 18.41
C GLY A 28 -8.03 4.21 18.06
N GLY A 29 -7.03 4.66 18.82
CA GLY A 29 -6.51 6.01 18.80
C GLY A 29 -6.48 6.66 20.18
N GLN A 30 -5.52 7.54 20.42
CA GLN A 30 -5.42 8.33 21.64
C GLN A 30 -6.70 9.17 21.83
N GLY A 31 -7.34 9.02 23.00
CA GLY A 31 -8.61 9.67 23.31
C GLY A 31 -9.86 8.92 22.84
N PHE A 32 -9.74 7.82 22.08
CA PHE A 32 -10.89 7.04 21.63
C PHE A 32 -11.50 6.20 22.77
N THR A 33 -12.78 6.43 23.06
CA THR A 33 -13.56 5.75 24.10
C THR A 33 -14.58 4.74 23.56
N GLY A 34 -14.61 4.51 22.24
CA GLY A 34 -15.50 3.56 21.58
C GLY A 34 -14.96 2.12 21.55
N ASP A 35 -15.61 1.29 20.73
CA ASP A 35 -15.33 -0.14 20.64
C ASP A 35 -13.94 -0.45 20.10
N LYS A 36 -13.10 -1.11 20.92
CA LYS A 36 -11.71 -1.42 20.55
C LYS A 36 -11.51 -2.75 19.82
N THR A 37 -12.57 -3.53 19.73
CA THR A 37 -12.60 -4.85 19.10
C THR A 37 -13.37 -4.77 17.79
N CYS A 38 -12.86 -5.36 16.73
CA CYS A 38 -13.51 -5.38 15.42
C CYS A 38 -14.45 -6.58 15.28
N VAL A 39 -15.45 -6.47 14.39
CA VAL A 39 -16.32 -7.59 14.00
C VAL A 39 -15.49 -8.79 13.53
N SER A 40 -16.06 -9.99 13.64
CA SER A 40 -15.36 -11.22 13.25
C SER A 40 -14.81 -11.15 11.82
N GLY A 41 -13.58 -11.62 11.63
CA GLY A 41 -12.86 -11.51 10.36
C GLY A 41 -12.16 -10.16 10.15
N TYR A 42 -12.20 -9.24 11.12
CA TYR A 42 -11.47 -7.96 11.09
C TYR A 42 -10.58 -7.81 12.33
N THR A 43 -9.45 -7.13 12.16
CA THR A 43 -8.48 -6.80 13.21
C THR A 43 -8.30 -5.29 13.28
N CYS A 44 -8.17 -4.74 14.49
CA CYS A 44 -7.90 -3.33 14.67
C CYS A 44 -6.45 -3.00 14.29
N VAL A 45 -6.27 -2.23 13.22
CA VAL A 45 -4.95 -1.85 12.70
C VAL A 45 -4.72 -0.37 12.99
N ALA A 46 -3.62 -0.05 13.67
CA ALA A 46 -3.26 1.32 13.99
C ALA A 46 -2.88 2.11 12.73
N ASN A 47 -3.47 3.29 12.55
CA ASN A 47 -3.18 4.21 11.45
C ASN A 47 -2.90 5.61 12.03
N GLY A 48 -1.82 5.68 12.81
CA GLY A 48 -1.41 6.86 13.57
C GLY A 48 -1.74 6.78 15.06
N VAL A 49 -1.32 7.81 15.80
CA VAL A 49 -1.45 7.86 17.26
C VAL A 49 -2.90 8.06 17.70
N TYR A 50 -3.66 8.86 16.95
CA TYR A 50 -5.03 9.25 17.29
C TYR A 50 -6.09 8.42 16.56
N TYR A 51 -5.70 7.46 15.70
CA TYR A 51 -6.63 6.72 14.87
C TYR A 51 -6.19 5.26 14.60
N SER A 52 -7.13 4.33 14.65
CA SER A 52 -6.94 2.91 14.29
C SER A 52 -8.23 2.39 13.68
N GLN A 53 -8.15 1.53 12.68
CA GLN A 53 -9.31 1.11 11.88
C GLN A 53 -9.42 -0.42 11.79
N CYS A 54 -10.65 -0.93 11.77
CA CYS A 54 -10.93 -2.34 11.55
C CYS A 54 -10.67 -2.74 10.11
N LEU A 55 -9.61 -3.52 9.87
CA LEU A 55 -9.28 -4.04 8.55
C LEU A 55 -9.42 -5.58 8.52
N PRO A 56 -9.67 -6.20 7.36
CA PRO A 56 -9.82 -7.65 7.28
C PRO A 56 -8.61 -8.37 7.88
N ALA A 57 -8.89 -9.32 8.77
CA ALA A 57 -7.87 -10.15 9.39
C ALA A 57 -7.26 -11.03 8.29
N SER A 58 -6.04 -10.71 7.87
CA SER A 58 -5.24 -11.68 7.12
C SER A 58 -5.05 -12.88 8.03
N ASN A 59 -5.46 -14.07 7.59
CA ASN A 59 -5.39 -15.31 8.37
C ASN A 59 -3.94 -15.63 8.76
N THR A 60 -3.48 -15.05 9.86
CA THR A 60 -2.28 -15.46 10.59
C THR A 60 -2.55 -15.08 12.04
N ALA A 61 -3.32 -15.94 12.70
CA ALA A 61 -3.49 -15.91 14.13
C ALA A 61 -2.10 -15.98 14.79
N LYS A 62 -1.63 -14.86 15.36
CA LYS A 62 -0.55 -14.89 16.35
C LYS A 62 -1.20 -15.18 17.71
N PRO A 63 -0.69 -16.12 18.51
CA PRO A 63 -1.30 -16.47 19.80
C PRO A 63 -1.33 -15.28 20.75
N ALA A 64 -2.43 -15.18 21.49
CA ALA A 64 -2.53 -14.39 22.70
C ALA A 64 -1.48 -14.88 23.72
N SER A 65 -0.78 -13.95 24.37
CA SER A 65 -0.07 -14.23 25.61
C SER A 65 -0.06 -12.99 26.49
N THR A 66 -0.42 -13.26 27.72
CA THR A 66 -0.75 -12.41 28.85
C THR A 66 0.44 -11.64 29.43
N SER A 67 0.06 -10.62 30.20
CA SER A 67 0.81 -9.60 30.94
C SER A 67 1.89 -10.08 31.92
N LYS A 68 2.94 -9.26 32.12
CA LYS A 68 3.24 -8.57 33.40
C LYS A 68 4.38 -7.52 33.31
N THR A 69 4.17 -6.49 34.14
CA THR A 69 4.86 -5.22 34.39
C THR A 69 6.28 -5.34 34.96
N SER A 70 7.21 -4.44 34.55
CA SER A 70 7.84 -3.43 35.43
C SER A 70 9.05 -2.70 34.82
N ALA A 71 8.91 -1.38 34.80
CA ALA A 71 9.91 -0.30 34.96
C ALA A 71 11.10 -0.13 33.98
N ALA A 72 11.13 1.08 33.40
CA ALA A 72 12.21 1.80 32.71
C ALA A 72 13.36 2.20 33.69
N PRO A 73 14.45 2.93 33.29
CA PRO A 73 14.70 3.63 32.01
C PRO A 73 16.13 3.58 31.39
N VAL A 74 16.21 3.92 30.09
CA VAL A 74 17.22 4.78 29.40
C VAL A 74 18.70 4.35 29.50
N SER A 75 19.41 4.02 28.40
CA SER A 75 20.03 5.03 27.50
C SER A 75 20.63 4.40 26.24
N THR A 76 20.36 5.06 25.10
CA THR A 76 21.18 5.27 23.90
C THR A 76 22.42 4.41 23.64
N SER A 77 22.32 3.56 22.62
CA SER A 77 23.23 3.54 21.45
C SER A 77 22.67 2.57 20.39
N LYS A 78 21.97 3.07 19.36
CA LYS A 78 21.49 2.21 18.27
C LYS A 78 22.56 2.11 17.18
N ALA A 79 23.42 1.11 17.31
CA ALA A 79 24.16 0.54 16.20
C ALA A 79 23.19 -0.13 15.21
N ALA A 80 23.59 -0.13 13.95
CA ALA A 80 22.86 -0.67 12.82
C ALA A 80 22.50 -2.15 12.97
N SER A 81 21.30 -2.50 12.52
CA SER A 81 20.84 -3.83 12.10
C SER A 81 19.57 -3.57 11.29
N GLY A 82 19.58 -3.65 9.96
CA GLY A 82 19.86 -4.89 9.24
C GLY A 82 18.63 -5.82 9.21
N GLY A 83 17.41 -5.28 9.30
CA GLY A 83 16.17 -6.03 9.08
C GLY A 83 15.69 -5.85 7.65
N GLY A 84 16.19 -6.67 6.72
CA GLY A 84 15.60 -6.79 5.40
C GLY A 84 14.18 -7.33 5.56
N SER A 85 13.19 -6.45 5.53
CA SER A 85 11.79 -6.84 5.44
C SER A 85 11.60 -7.50 4.09
N SER A 86 11.59 -8.83 4.04
CA SER A 86 11.17 -9.58 2.85
C SER A 86 9.68 -9.32 2.66
N GLY A 87 9.35 -8.27 1.91
CA GLY A 87 7.99 -8.00 1.48
C GLY A 87 7.43 -9.13 0.64
N THR A 88 6.10 -9.22 0.55
CA THR A 88 5.42 -10.14 -0.35
C THR A 88 5.90 -9.91 -1.79
N THR A 89 6.26 -10.99 -2.48
CA THR A 89 6.59 -10.94 -3.90
C THR A 89 5.31 -11.07 -4.72
N TYR A 90 5.06 -10.09 -5.58
CA TYR A 90 3.96 -10.09 -6.54
C TYR A 90 4.46 -10.38 -7.94
N LYS A 91 3.66 -11.03 -8.77
CA LYS A 91 3.84 -10.92 -10.23
C LYS A 91 3.48 -9.51 -10.64
N ALA A 92 4.34 -8.88 -11.44
CA ALA A 92 4.16 -7.51 -11.86
C ALA A 92 4.37 -7.37 -13.36
N SER A 93 3.57 -6.50 -13.98
CA SER A 93 3.82 -5.98 -15.32
C SER A 93 4.41 -4.58 -15.21
N PHE A 94 5.24 -4.24 -16.18
CA PHE A 94 5.95 -2.98 -16.24
C PHE A 94 5.69 -2.37 -17.59
N THR A 95 5.20 -1.14 -17.58
CA THR A 95 4.95 -0.31 -18.75
C THR A 95 5.69 1.00 -18.57
N GLN A 96 5.52 1.95 -19.48
CA GLN A 96 6.16 3.26 -19.42
C GLN A 96 5.13 4.36 -19.66
N TYR A 97 5.35 5.53 -19.06
CA TYR A 97 4.54 6.72 -19.27
C TYR A 97 5.39 7.98 -19.11
N GLY A 98 4.93 9.11 -19.63
CA GLY A 98 5.61 10.40 -19.55
C GLY A 98 5.55 11.21 -20.83
N SER A 99 6.33 12.28 -20.90
CA SER A 99 6.33 13.18 -22.07
C SER A 99 6.71 12.41 -23.34
N GLY A 100 5.79 12.33 -24.31
CA GLY A 100 5.98 11.60 -25.57
C GLY A 100 5.26 10.25 -25.66
N ASP A 101 4.60 9.80 -24.59
CA ASP A 101 3.68 8.67 -24.64
C ASP A 101 2.29 9.13 -25.12
N THR A 102 1.85 8.59 -26.27
CA THR A 102 0.55 8.90 -26.89
C THR A 102 -0.62 8.23 -26.15
N PHE A 103 -0.36 7.16 -25.37
CA PHE A 103 -1.39 6.34 -24.73
C PHE A 103 -1.45 6.51 -23.21
N GLY A 104 -0.42 7.08 -22.60
CA GLY A 104 -0.33 7.38 -21.17
C GLY A 104 -0.52 8.85 -20.82
N SER A 105 -0.39 9.18 -19.53
CA SER A 105 -0.41 10.56 -19.07
C SER A 105 0.96 11.21 -19.26
N GLY A 106 1.01 12.38 -19.90
CA GLY A 106 2.26 13.13 -20.11
C GLY A 106 2.88 13.73 -18.84
N ASN A 107 2.29 13.50 -17.66
CA ASN A 107 2.61 14.15 -16.38
C ASN A 107 3.52 13.30 -15.47
N CYS A 108 4.29 12.37 -16.02
CA CYS A 108 5.30 11.70 -15.20
C CYS A 108 6.35 12.72 -14.72
N ASN A 109 6.74 12.61 -13.46
CA ASN A 109 7.72 13.50 -12.82
C ASN A 109 7.32 14.98 -12.70
N THR A 110 6.05 15.28 -12.47
CA THR A 110 5.57 16.66 -12.21
C THR A 110 5.00 16.78 -10.80
N LYS A 111 4.76 18.01 -10.34
CA LYS A 111 4.02 18.24 -9.07
C LYS A 111 2.55 17.84 -9.12
N THR A 112 2.02 17.53 -10.32
CA THR A 112 0.62 17.17 -10.53
C THR A 112 0.37 15.67 -10.52
N THR A 113 1.37 14.88 -10.11
CA THR A 113 1.19 13.45 -9.81
C THR A 113 0.22 13.25 -8.64
N ALA A 114 -0.40 12.07 -8.55
CA ALA A 114 -1.36 11.76 -7.50
C ALA A 114 -0.79 11.92 -6.08
N CYS A 115 0.52 11.72 -5.90
CA CYS A 115 1.16 11.91 -4.60
C CYS A 115 1.55 13.36 -4.28
N GLY A 116 1.41 14.30 -5.23
CA GLY A 116 1.75 15.70 -5.03
C GLY A 116 3.25 15.98 -4.92
N PHE A 117 4.10 15.06 -5.36
CA PHE A 117 5.55 15.20 -5.42
C PHE A 117 6.14 14.37 -6.55
N TYR A 118 7.39 14.67 -6.90
CA TYR A 118 8.14 13.97 -7.94
C TYR A 118 9.57 13.68 -7.51
N THR A 119 10.38 13.04 -8.36
CA THR A 119 11.75 12.63 -8.04
C THR A 119 12.76 13.25 -9.01
N SER A 120 13.81 13.89 -8.49
CA SER A 120 14.88 14.43 -9.33
C SER A 120 16.18 14.59 -8.54
N PRO A 121 17.21 13.75 -8.78
CA PRO A 121 17.16 12.50 -9.55
C PRO A 121 16.38 11.41 -8.79
N GLY A 122 16.20 10.24 -9.42
CA GLY A 122 15.67 9.03 -8.77
C GLY A 122 14.51 8.41 -9.54
N TYR A 123 14.49 7.07 -9.62
CA TYR A 123 13.49 6.35 -10.39
C TYR A 123 12.12 6.39 -9.73
N SER A 124 11.09 6.68 -10.51
CA SER A 124 9.72 6.69 -10.04
C SER A 124 8.76 5.96 -10.98
N ALA A 125 7.62 5.56 -10.41
CA ALA A 125 6.57 4.87 -11.14
C ALA A 125 5.17 5.25 -10.63
N ALA A 126 4.17 5.04 -11.48
CA ALA A 126 2.78 4.97 -11.09
C ALA A 126 2.40 3.53 -10.73
N LEU A 127 1.70 3.32 -9.62
CA LEU A 127 1.28 1.98 -9.18
C LEU A 127 -0.19 1.73 -9.52
N SER A 128 -0.53 0.51 -9.95
CA SER A 128 -1.90 0.08 -10.20
C SER A 128 -2.83 0.36 -9.01
N GLN A 129 -4.04 0.80 -9.30
CA GLN A 129 -4.99 1.33 -8.32
C GLN A 129 -5.26 0.39 -7.14
N ASN A 130 -5.28 -0.92 -7.39
CA ASN A 130 -5.48 -1.96 -6.37
C ASN A 130 -4.44 -1.92 -5.24
N ALA A 131 -3.21 -1.47 -5.52
CA ALA A 131 -2.15 -1.32 -4.54
C ALA A 131 -1.81 0.14 -4.23
N PHE A 132 -2.15 1.09 -5.13
CA PHE A 132 -2.06 2.51 -4.81
C PHE A 132 -2.99 2.90 -3.65
N GLY A 133 -4.18 2.28 -3.61
CA GLY A 133 -5.11 2.31 -2.47
C GLY A 133 -6.22 3.36 -2.55
N VAL A 134 -6.18 4.28 -3.51
CA VAL A 134 -7.26 5.24 -3.80
C VAL A 134 -7.44 5.44 -5.30
N GLY A 135 -8.62 5.90 -5.71
CA GLY A 135 -8.94 6.19 -7.12
C GLY A 135 -8.57 7.61 -7.56
N PRO A 136 -8.78 7.94 -8.85
CA PRO A 136 -8.57 9.28 -9.40
C PRO A 136 -9.28 10.37 -8.61
N GLY A 137 -8.64 11.52 -8.43
CA GLY A 137 -9.20 12.69 -7.74
C GLY A 137 -9.14 12.63 -6.21
N ALA A 138 -8.79 11.50 -5.61
CA ALA A 138 -8.65 11.36 -4.15
C ALA A 138 -7.34 11.95 -3.60
N GLY A 139 -6.36 12.26 -4.45
CA GLY A 139 -5.04 12.71 -4.06
C GLY A 139 -4.12 11.55 -3.65
N ALA A 140 -3.28 11.78 -2.64
CA ALA A 140 -2.25 10.84 -2.24
C ALA A 140 -2.84 9.57 -1.60
N GLY A 141 -2.55 8.42 -2.21
CA GLY A 141 -2.87 7.11 -1.66
C GLY A 141 -1.83 6.59 -0.66
N PRO A 142 -2.13 5.52 0.09
CA PRO A 142 -1.18 4.90 1.03
C PRO A 142 0.12 4.40 0.40
N ALA A 143 0.15 4.16 -0.92
CA ALA A 143 1.36 3.77 -1.62
C ALA A 143 2.35 4.93 -1.86
N CYS A 144 1.92 6.18 -1.73
CA CYS A 144 2.76 7.34 -2.00
C CYS A 144 4.04 7.32 -1.16
N GLY A 145 5.19 7.40 -1.84
CA GLY A 145 6.51 7.42 -1.21
C GLY A 145 7.04 6.04 -0.84
N THR A 146 6.26 4.96 -1.01
CA THR A 146 6.78 3.60 -0.85
C THR A 146 7.80 3.25 -1.95
N CYS A 147 8.74 2.38 -1.62
CA CYS A 147 9.77 1.94 -2.55
C CYS A 147 9.62 0.46 -2.89
N TRP A 148 9.84 0.13 -4.17
CA TRP A 148 9.62 -1.20 -4.71
C TRP A 148 10.81 -1.63 -5.54
N LYS A 149 11.34 -2.82 -5.23
CA LYS A 149 12.32 -3.49 -6.07
C LYS A 149 11.57 -4.22 -7.17
N LEU A 150 11.83 -3.83 -8.41
CA LEU A 150 11.26 -4.41 -9.61
C LEU A 150 12.29 -5.33 -10.25
N THR A 151 11.84 -6.42 -10.87
CA THR A 151 12.70 -7.36 -11.60
C THR A 151 12.00 -7.76 -12.89
N ALA A 152 12.58 -7.41 -14.03
CA ALA A 152 12.04 -7.75 -15.35
C ALA A 152 12.55 -9.13 -15.82
N GLN A 153 11.69 -9.94 -16.44
CA GLN A 153 12.02 -11.32 -16.82
C GLN A 153 11.67 -11.61 -18.28
N THR A 154 10.42 -11.36 -18.66
CA THR A 154 9.92 -11.65 -20.01
C THR A 154 9.28 -10.43 -20.66
N ASP A 155 9.13 -10.46 -21.97
CA ASP A 155 8.23 -9.56 -22.69
C ASP A 155 6.75 -9.95 -22.48
N SER A 156 5.85 -9.24 -23.16
CA SER A 156 4.40 -9.48 -23.13
C SER A 156 3.95 -10.80 -23.77
N SER A 157 4.81 -11.43 -24.59
CA SER A 157 4.56 -12.72 -25.25
C SER A 157 5.13 -13.90 -24.44
N GLY A 158 5.85 -13.61 -23.36
CA GLY A 158 6.48 -14.62 -22.49
C GLY A 158 7.90 -15.00 -22.92
N HIS A 159 8.51 -14.31 -23.88
CA HIS A 159 9.92 -14.53 -24.24
C HIS A 159 10.84 -13.84 -23.24
N ALA A 160 11.93 -14.51 -22.86
CA ALA A 160 12.91 -13.92 -21.94
C ALA A 160 13.55 -12.65 -22.53
N LEU A 161 13.67 -11.61 -21.70
CA LEU A 161 14.39 -10.40 -22.08
C LEU A 161 15.89 -10.68 -22.20
N SER A 162 16.59 -9.92 -23.04
CA SER A 162 18.06 -9.99 -23.16
C SER A 162 18.78 -9.67 -21.84
N ASN A 163 18.13 -8.90 -20.96
CA ASN A 163 18.58 -8.57 -19.62
C ASN A 163 17.66 -9.15 -18.53
N ALA A 164 17.06 -10.32 -18.77
CA ALA A 164 16.21 -10.99 -17.77
C ALA A 164 16.90 -11.09 -16.40
N GLY A 165 16.16 -10.77 -15.34
CA GLY A 165 16.69 -10.64 -13.99
C GLY A 165 17.19 -9.25 -13.62
N ASN A 166 17.25 -8.30 -14.56
CA ASN A 166 17.62 -6.92 -14.26
C ASN A 166 16.66 -6.29 -13.25
N THR A 167 17.22 -5.51 -12.32
CA THR A 167 16.48 -4.94 -11.19
C THR A 167 16.71 -3.45 -11.02
N ILE A 168 15.65 -2.74 -10.65
CA ILE A 168 15.73 -1.37 -10.14
C ILE A 168 14.90 -1.24 -8.87
N VAL A 169 15.16 -0.19 -8.09
CA VAL A 169 14.26 0.24 -7.03
C VAL A 169 13.60 1.55 -7.48
N VAL A 170 12.28 1.62 -7.44
CA VAL A 170 11.50 2.82 -7.75
C VAL A 170 10.79 3.34 -6.52
N GLN A 171 10.52 4.64 -6.48
CA GLN A 171 9.58 5.24 -5.52
C GLN A 171 8.24 5.54 -6.19
N ILE A 172 7.14 5.24 -5.50
CA ILE A 172 5.78 5.48 -6.04
C ILE A 172 5.41 6.95 -5.87
N THR A 173 5.18 7.62 -7.00
CA THR A 173 4.81 9.04 -7.06
C THR A 173 3.43 9.26 -7.66
N ASN A 174 2.86 8.27 -8.36
CA ASN A 174 1.62 8.46 -9.10
C ASN A 174 0.69 7.24 -9.05
N LEU A 175 -0.56 7.46 -9.47
CA LEU A 175 -1.57 6.43 -9.63
C LEU A 175 -1.61 5.97 -11.08
N CYS A 176 -1.60 4.65 -11.30
CA CYS A 176 -2.11 4.06 -12.53
C CYS A 176 -3.59 3.70 -12.32
N PRO A 177 -4.54 4.46 -12.91
CA PRO A 177 -5.97 4.30 -12.63
C PRO A 177 -6.51 3.00 -13.23
N ALA A 178 -7.52 2.41 -12.60
CA ALA A 178 -8.17 1.20 -13.09
C ALA A 178 -9.17 1.49 -14.22
N ASP A 179 -9.80 2.67 -14.22
CA ASP A 179 -10.82 3.02 -15.20
C ASP A 179 -10.21 3.21 -16.59
N GLY A 180 -10.75 2.50 -17.58
CA GLY A 180 -10.24 2.50 -18.95
C GLY A 180 -8.85 1.87 -19.15
N ASN A 181 -8.20 1.34 -18.10
CA ASN A 181 -6.84 0.80 -18.19
C ASN A 181 -6.72 -0.62 -17.59
N PRO A 182 -6.97 -1.67 -18.40
CA PRO A 182 -6.94 -3.07 -17.98
C PRO A 182 -5.64 -3.54 -17.32
N LEU A 183 -4.51 -2.87 -17.62
CA LEU A 183 -3.23 -3.19 -16.97
C LEU A 183 -3.26 -2.91 -15.47
N CYS A 184 -4.10 -1.97 -15.02
CA CYS A 184 -4.16 -1.45 -13.66
C CYS A 184 -5.49 -1.71 -12.95
N SER A 185 -6.38 -2.50 -13.58
CA SER A 185 -7.71 -2.85 -13.07
C SER A 185 -7.75 -4.19 -12.32
N GLN A 186 -6.67 -4.60 -11.66
CA GLN A 186 -6.65 -5.86 -10.92
C GLN A 186 -7.68 -5.86 -9.78
N ASN A 187 -8.41 -6.96 -9.62
CA ASN A 187 -9.35 -7.14 -8.52
C ASN A 187 -8.60 -7.51 -7.22
N GLY A 188 -8.29 -6.50 -6.41
CA GLY A 188 -7.47 -6.65 -5.21
C GLY A 188 -6.04 -7.10 -5.52
N LEU A 189 -5.33 -7.62 -4.52
CA LEU A 189 -3.92 -8.03 -4.65
C LEU A 189 -3.74 -9.46 -5.18
N THR A 190 -4.82 -10.24 -5.29
CA THR A 190 -4.81 -11.63 -5.78
C THR A 190 -5.30 -11.74 -7.21
N GLY A 191 -6.13 -10.81 -7.68
CA GLY A 191 -6.51 -10.70 -9.09
C GLY A 191 -5.31 -10.37 -9.96
N THR A 192 -5.44 -10.62 -11.26
CA THR A 192 -4.39 -10.35 -12.25
C THR A 192 -4.93 -9.60 -13.46
N ASN A 193 -4.07 -8.88 -14.16
CA ASN A 193 -4.37 -8.35 -15.49
C ASN A 193 -4.18 -9.43 -16.58
N GLN A 194 -4.29 -9.03 -17.85
CA GLN A 194 -4.20 -9.93 -19.01
C GLN A 194 -2.83 -10.62 -19.18
N TYR A 195 -1.80 -10.17 -18.46
CA TYR A 195 -0.46 -10.77 -18.45
C TYR A 195 -0.19 -11.62 -17.21
N GLY A 196 -1.22 -11.89 -16.39
CA GLY A 196 -1.06 -12.65 -15.15
C GLY A 196 -0.34 -11.88 -14.04
N ALA A 197 -0.26 -10.56 -14.14
CA ALA A 197 0.38 -9.71 -13.14
C ALA A 197 -0.64 -9.19 -12.12
N ASN A 198 -0.29 -9.31 -10.83
CA ASN A 198 -1.09 -8.82 -9.71
C ASN A 198 -1.01 -7.29 -9.56
N LEU A 199 0.12 -6.71 -9.98
CA LEU A 199 0.40 -5.29 -9.92
C LEU A 199 0.89 -4.81 -11.29
N ASN A 200 0.63 -3.54 -11.61
CA ASN A 200 1.28 -2.88 -12.74
C ASN A 200 2.03 -1.63 -12.26
N PHE A 201 3.22 -1.42 -12.83
CA PHE A 201 4.01 -0.22 -12.61
C PHE A 201 4.23 0.48 -13.95
N ASP A 202 3.65 1.68 -14.09
CA ASP A 202 4.02 2.55 -15.20
C ASP A 202 5.31 3.29 -14.83
N LEU A 203 6.42 2.96 -15.48
CA LEU A 203 7.73 3.54 -15.22
C LEU A 203 7.80 4.93 -15.84
N CYS A 204 8.22 5.93 -15.05
CA CYS A 204 8.31 7.29 -15.55
C CYS A 204 9.53 7.48 -16.46
N LEU A 205 9.28 7.78 -17.74
CA LEU A 205 10.29 8.07 -18.76
C LEU A 205 11.26 9.17 -18.32
N ASN A 206 10.73 10.27 -17.77
CA ASN A 206 11.50 11.43 -17.34
C ASN A 206 12.42 11.16 -16.13
N SER A 207 12.20 10.06 -15.39
CA SER A 207 13.08 9.62 -14.31
C SER A 207 14.18 8.65 -14.79
N GLY A 208 14.08 8.14 -16.02
CA GLY A 208 14.95 7.10 -16.57
C GLY A 208 14.64 5.68 -16.07
N ALA A 209 13.54 5.48 -15.33
CA ALA A 209 13.19 4.19 -14.74
C ALA A 209 12.96 3.09 -15.80
N ASN A 210 12.31 3.43 -16.91
CA ASN A 210 12.06 2.49 -18.00
C ASN A 210 13.37 2.02 -18.65
N THR A 211 14.27 2.96 -18.99
CA THR A 211 15.57 2.65 -19.60
C THR A 211 16.43 1.83 -18.63
N ALA A 212 16.38 2.14 -17.33
CA ALA A 212 17.12 1.40 -16.33
C ALA A 212 16.62 -0.04 -16.15
N LEU A 213 15.31 -0.28 -16.24
CA LEU A 213 14.76 -1.64 -16.10
C LEU A 213 14.82 -2.45 -17.39
N PHE A 214 14.42 -1.86 -18.52
CA PHE A 214 14.34 -2.57 -19.81
C PHE A 214 15.67 -2.59 -20.56
N GLY A 215 16.57 -1.65 -20.30
CA GLY A 215 17.83 -1.52 -21.04
C GLY A 215 17.58 -1.40 -22.54
N ASN A 216 18.36 -2.15 -23.33
CA ASN A 216 18.27 -2.17 -24.80
C ASN A 216 17.36 -3.31 -25.32
N SER A 217 16.47 -3.86 -24.49
CA SER A 217 15.60 -4.98 -24.89
C SER A 217 14.57 -4.60 -25.96
N GLY A 218 14.30 -3.31 -26.16
CA GLY A 218 13.37 -2.83 -27.18
C GLY A 218 11.90 -3.13 -26.89
N VAL A 219 11.57 -3.54 -25.66
CA VAL A 219 10.20 -3.88 -25.26
C VAL A 219 9.46 -2.68 -24.67
N GLY A 220 8.18 -2.54 -25.02
CA GLY A 220 7.29 -1.55 -24.42
C GLY A 220 6.57 -2.04 -23.16
N LEU A 221 6.55 -3.36 -22.93
CA LEU A 221 5.97 -4.00 -21.77
C LEU A 221 6.83 -5.21 -21.36
N ALA A 222 7.11 -5.33 -20.08
CA ALA A 222 7.77 -6.49 -19.50
C ALA A 222 6.93 -7.08 -18.36
N VAL A 223 7.15 -8.37 -18.08
CA VAL A 223 6.57 -9.07 -16.94
C VAL A 223 7.70 -9.61 -16.06
N GLY A 224 7.46 -9.61 -14.75
CA GLY A 224 8.39 -10.17 -13.78
C GLY A 224 7.84 -10.07 -12.38
N THR A 225 8.63 -9.55 -11.45
CA THR A 225 8.26 -9.50 -10.03
C THR A 225 8.48 -8.14 -9.39
N ALA A 226 7.65 -7.82 -8.41
CA ALA A 226 7.81 -6.64 -7.58
C ALA A 226 7.74 -7.00 -6.09
N VAL A 227 8.62 -6.39 -5.30
CA VAL A 227 8.69 -6.54 -3.84
C VAL A 227 8.78 -5.16 -3.21
N GLN A 228 7.89 -4.84 -2.26
CA GLN A 228 8.03 -3.62 -1.49
C GLN A 228 9.29 -3.73 -0.60
N VAL A 229 10.13 -2.70 -0.62
CA VAL A 229 11.40 -2.65 0.11
C VAL A 229 11.51 -1.37 0.92
N SER A 230 12.48 -1.34 1.85
CA SER A 230 12.88 -0.09 2.50
C SER A 230 13.38 0.91 1.46
N CYS A 231 12.96 2.17 1.57
CA CYS A 231 13.47 3.25 0.73
C CYS A 231 14.96 3.56 0.94
N SER A 232 15.62 2.97 1.94
CA SER A 232 17.08 2.96 2.01
C SER A 232 17.76 2.23 0.85
N GLN A 233 17.03 1.43 0.08
CA GLN A 233 17.51 0.78 -1.15
C GLN A 233 17.25 1.61 -2.41
N TRP A 234 16.46 2.68 -2.29
CA TRP A 234 16.19 3.61 -3.37
C TRP A 234 17.19 4.77 -3.32
N SER A 235 17.59 5.27 -4.49
CA SER A 235 18.49 6.41 -4.62
C SER A 235 17.81 7.53 -5.38
N GLY A 236 17.81 8.73 -4.82
CA GLY A 236 17.19 9.90 -5.42
C GLY A 236 16.85 10.98 -4.40
N THR A 237 16.12 11.99 -4.85
CA THR A 237 15.61 13.10 -4.05
C THR A 237 14.15 13.37 -4.41
N VAL A 238 13.31 13.51 -3.39
CA VAL A 238 11.91 13.90 -3.54
C VAL A 238 11.83 15.42 -3.67
N VAL A 239 11.01 15.90 -4.61
CA VAL A 239 10.73 17.32 -4.81
C VAL A 239 9.23 17.57 -4.64
N HIS A 240 8.91 18.46 -3.70
CA HIS A 240 7.55 18.95 -3.40
C HIS A 240 7.26 20.26 -4.13
#